data_AF-A0AAN6R5B2-F1
#
_entry.id   AF-A0AAN6R5B2-F1
#
_cell.length_a   1.000
_cell.length_b   1.000
_cell.length_c   1.000
_cell.angle_alpha   90.00
_cell.angle_beta   90.00
_cell.angle_gamma   90.00
#
_symmetry.space_group_name_H-M   'P 1'
#
loop_
_entity.id
_entity.type
_entity.pdbx_description
1 polymer ?
#
loop_
_entity_poly.entity_id
_entity_poly.type
_entity_poly.pdbx_seq_one_letter_code
_entity_poly.pdbx_strand_id
1 'polypeptide(L)'
;MSDPVLFEDTFTITAINAQKYDRVARISCTSTDQLTTFTLDVNTELYPVATGESISLALASTLALDGKDESAGGKGAWRDVGMGEQTLANDYDYVCHGKVYRFEEAATAGNM
;
A
#
# COMPACT_ATOMS: atom_id res chain seq x y z
N MET A 1 -7.70 -21.22 -5.30
CA MET A 1 -7.13 -20.25 -4.35
C MET A 1 -6.37 -19.27 -5.20
N SER A 2 -6.82 -18.01 -5.22
CA SER A 2 -6.05 -16.93 -5.83
C SER A 2 -5.16 -16.37 -4.73
N ASP A 3 -3.94 -15.99 -5.07
CA ASP A 3 -3.15 -15.16 -4.18
C ASP A 3 -3.87 -13.79 -4.04
N PRO A 4 -4.19 -13.33 -2.83
CA PRO A 4 -4.78 -12.01 -2.63
C PRO A 4 -3.78 -10.88 -2.95
N VAL A 5 -2.47 -11.14 -2.86
CA VAL A 5 -1.39 -10.15 -3.07
C VAL A 5 -1.13 -9.98 -4.57
N LEU A 6 -1.26 -8.75 -5.05
CA LEU A 6 -1.06 -8.34 -6.44
C LEU A 6 0.36 -7.83 -6.69
N PHE A 7 0.97 -7.25 -5.66
CA PHE A 7 2.32 -6.71 -5.68
C PHE A 7 2.89 -6.72 -4.26
N GLU A 8 4.16 -7.07 -4.12
CA GLU A 8 4.89 -7.01 -2.86
C GLU A 8 6.36 -6.67 -3.16
N ASP A 9 6.91 -5.70 -2.41
CA ASP A 9 8.32 -5.34 -2.50
C ASP A 9 8.78 -4.58 -1.23
N THR A 10 10.09 -4.51 -1.04
CA THR A 10 10.74 -3.77 0.05
C THR A 10 11.39 -2.50 -0.47
N PHE A 11 11.06 -1.37 0.17
CA PHE A 11 11.48 -0.05 -0.25
C PHE A 11 12.21 0.69 0.87
N THR A 12 13.13 1.57 0.49
CA THR A 12 13.74 2.56 1.40
C THR A 12 13.06 3.91 1.22
N ILE A 13 12.73 4.57 2.33
CA ILE A 13 12.19 5.95 2.32
C ILE A 13 13.31 6.91 1.97
N THR A 14 13.22 7.57 0.83
CA THR A 14 14.25 8.50 0.32
C THR A 14 13.95 9.97 0.63
N ALA A 15 12.68 10.34 0.78
CA ALA A 15 12.28 11.70 1.16
C ALA A 15 10.92 11.72 1.89
N ILE A 16 10.70 12.77 2.69
CA ILE A 16 9.45 13.02 3.41
C ILE A 16 9.06 14.49 3.21
N ASN A 17 7.84 14.76 2.73
CA ASN A 17 7.29 16.10 2.60
C ASN A 17 6.05 16.28 3.48
N ALA A 18 6.20 17.03 4.58
CA ALA A 18 5.14 17.36 5.53
C ALA A 18 4.81 18.87 5.56
N GLN A 19 5.19 19.65 4.54
CA GLN A 19 5.13 21.12 4.61
C GLN A 19 3.70 21.69 4.71
N LYS A 20 2.69 20.95 4.24
CA LYS A 20 1.31 21.44 4.14
C LYS A 20 0.38 20.95 5.22
N TYR A 21 0.71 19.85 5.90
CA TYR A 21 -0.19 19.16 6.81
C TYR A 21 0.57 18.70 8.04
N ASP A 22 -0.05 18.88 9.21
CA ASP A 22 0.58 18.51 10.48
C ASP A 22 0.63 16.99 10.72
N ARG A 23 -0.34 16.27 10.14
CA ARG A 23 -0.57 14.82 10.40
C ARG A 23 -0.38 13.95 9.16
N VAL A 24 -0.10 14.55 8.02
CA VAL A 24 0.05 13.82 6.75
C VAL A 24 1.34 14.23 6.10
N ALA A 25 2.16 13.25 5.74
CA ALA A 25 3.35 13.47 4.94
C ALA A 25 3.31 12.63 3.67
N ARG A 26 3.84 13.19 2.59
CA ARG A 26 4.15 12.43 1.39
C ARG A 26 5.52 11.80 1.54
N ILE A 27 5.58 10.48 1.60
CA ILE A 27 6.84 9.73 1.50
C ILE A 27 7.16 9.44 0.04
N SER A 28 8.44 9.50 -0.31
CA SER A 28 8.98 9.00 -1.57
C SER A 28 9.87 7.81 -1.25
N CYS A 29 9.71 6.73 -2.00
CA CYS A 29 10.35 5.45 -1.72
C CYS A 29 10.94 4.85 -2.99
N THR A 30 12.04 4.12 -2.83
CA THR A 30 12.72 3.40 -3.91
C THR A 30 12.92 1.93 -3.52
N SER A 31 12.64 1.01 -4.44
CA SER A 31 12.77 -0.43 -4.23
C SER A 31 14.23 -0.82 -4.04
N THR A 32 14.43 -1.99 -3.45
CA THR A 32 15.78 -2.53 -3.18
C THR A 32 16.59 -2.72 -4.46
N ASP A 33 15.94 -3.10 -5.56
CA ASP A 33 16.55 -3.25 -6.89
C ASP A 33 16.70 -1.94 -7.67
N GLN A 34 16.22 -0.82 -7.13
CA GLN A 34 16.23 0.53 -7.73
C GLN A 34 15.42 0.66 -9.03
N LEU A 35 14.57 -0.31 -9.37
CA LEU A 35 13.76 -0.28 -10.59
C LEU A 35 12.39 0.36 -10.38
N THR A 36 11.88 0.33 -9.15
CA THR A 36 10.54 0.80 -8.81
C THR A 36 10.63 1.95 -7.81
N THR A 37 9.83 2.98 -8.04
CA THR A 37 9.63 4.07 -7.08
C THR A 37 8.16 4.27 -6.85
N PHE A 38 7.78 4.71 -5.65
CA PHE A 38 6.42 5.13 -5.37
C PHE A 38 6.40 6.33 -4.44
N THR A 39 5.25 7.02 -4.44
CA THR A 39 4.94 8.04 -3.44
C THR A 39 3.63 7.69 -2.75
N LEU A 40 3.57 7.88 -1.44
CA LEU A 40 2.38 7.61 -0.63
C LEU A 40 2.15 8.73 0.38
N ASP A 41 0.90 9.13 0.53
CA ASP A 41 0.50 10.04 1.62
C ASP A 41 0.14 9.18 2.84
N VAL A 42 0.86 9.35 3.95
CA VAL A 42 0.69 8.56 5.19
C VAL A 42 0.28 9.44 6.36
N ASN A 43 -0.52 8.91 7.27
CA ASN A 43 -0.83 9.57 8.53
C ASN A 43 0.33 9.39 9.52
N THR A 44 1.16 10.42 9.67
CA THR A 44 2.40 10.39 10.46
C THR A 44 2.17 10.39 11.97
N GLU A 45 0.95 10.69 12.43
CA GLU A 45 0.59 10.58 13.84
C GLU A 45 0.36 9.12 14.25
N LEU A 46 -0.22 8.32 13.35
CA LEU A 46 -0.50 6.90 13.56
C LEU A 46 0.68 6.01 13.20
N TYR A 47 1.38 6.36 12.12
CA TYR A 47 2.51 5.61 11.59
C TYR A 47 3.71 6.56 11.38
N PRO A 48 4.54 6.74 12.42
CA PRO A 48 5.75 7.54 12.33
C PRO A 48 6.72 6.94 11.31
N VAL A 49 7.36 7.80 10.52
CA VAL A 49 8.27 7.39 9.43
C VAL A 49 9.53 8.25 9.43
N ALA A 50 10.67 7.65 9.03
CA ALA A 50 11.94 8.35 8.90
C ALA A 50 12.64 8.09 7.54
N THR A 51 13.40 9.07 7.06
CA THR A 51 14.25 8.88 5.87
C THR A 51 15.35 7.86 6.15
N GLY A 52 15.58 6.95 5.21
CA GLY A 52 16.51 5.82 5.32
C GLY A 52 15.90 4.57 5.95
N GLU A 53 14.66 4.64 6.44
CA GLU A 53 13.92 3.49 6.95
C GLU A 53 13.51 2.56 5.81
N SER A 54 13.51 1.25 6.08
CA SER A 54 13.07 0.22 5.15
C SER A 54 11.65 -0.21 5.50
N ILE A 55 10.76 -0.23 4.52
CA ILE A 55 9.36 -0.63 4.65
C ILE A 55 9.02 -1.75 3.67
N SER A 56 8.22 -2.71 4.12
CA SER A 56 7.63 -3.74 3.27
C SER A 56 6.23 -3.28 2.84
N LEU A 57 5.98 -3.24 1.53
CA LEU A 57 4.71 -2.81 0.97
C LEU A 57 4.09 -3.97 0.19
N ALA A 58 2.82 -4.25 0.49
CA ALA A 58 1.99 -5.14 -0.31
C ALA A 58 0.72 -4.42 -0.79
N LEU A 59 0.35 -4.66 -2.05
CA LEU A 59 -0.96 -4.32 -2.60
C LEU A 59 -1.76 -5.60 -2.72
N ALA A 60 -2.89 -5.68 -2.03
CA ALA A 60 -3.77 -6.83 -2.08
C ALA A 60 -5.16 -6.44 -2.61
N SER A 61 -5.79 -7.37 -3.31
CA SER A 61 -7.17 -7.24 -3.81
C SER A 61 -8.24 -7.52 -2.74
N THR A 62 -7.88 -8.28 -1.71
CA THR A 62 -8.74 -8.66 -0.58
C THR A 62 -7.89 -8.91 0.67
N LEU A 63 -8.48 -8.75 1.85
CA LEU A 63 -7.85 -9.12 3.12
C LEU A 63 -8.09 -10.60 3.49
N ALA A 64 -8.97 -11.28 2.76
CA ALA A 64 -9.27 -12.69 2.97
C ALA A 64 -8.06 -13.54 2.58
N LEU A 65 -7.58 -14.36 3.52
CA LEU A 65 -6.41 -15.22 3.34
C LEU A 65 -6.61 -16.29 2.24
N ASP A 66 -7.85 -16.64 1.92
CA ASP A 66 -8.18 -17.60 0.87
C ASP A 66 -8.34 -16.97 -0.53
N GLY A 67 -8.15 -15.64 -0.61
CA GLY A 67 -8.23 -14.86 -1.85
C GLY A 67 -9.65 -14.64 -2.36
N LYS A 68 -10.69 -14.93 -1.56
CA LYS A 68 -12.07 -14.61 -1.96
C LYS A 68 -12.34 -13.12 -1.83
N ASP A 69 -12.94 -12.57 -2.87
CA ASP A 69 -13.44 -11.20 -2.87
C ASP A 69 -14.81 -11.17 -2.17
N GLU A 70 -14.81 -10.87 -0.87
CA GLU A 70 -16.03 -10.65 -0.07
C GLU A 70 -16.75 -9.34 -0.46
N SER A 71 -16.10 -8.45 -1.22
CA SER A 71 -16.65 -7.17 -1.69
C SER A 71 -17.41 -7.32 -3.03
N ALA A 72 -17.02 -8.26 -3.88
CA ALA A 72 -17.63 -8.52 -5.20
C ALA A 72 -19.14 -8.83 -5.17
N GLY A 73 -19.70 -9.20 -4.02
CA GLY A 73 -21.12 -9.53 -3.87
C GLY A 73 -22.04 -8.35 -3.53
N GLY A 74 -21.53 -7.11 -3.43
CA GLY A 74 -22.33 -5.96 -2.98
C GLY A 74 -22.84 -6.09 -1.53
N LYS A 75 -22.28 -7.03 -0.77
CA LYS A 75 -22.69 -7.41 0.59
C LYS A 75 -21.63 -7.14 1.66
N GLY A 76 -20.46 -6.64 1.28
CA GLY A 76 -19.37 -6.30 2.21
C GLY A 76 -19.66 -4.98 2.95
N ALA A 77 -20.68 -4.96 3.80
CA ALA A 77 -20.73 -3.93 4.84
C ALA A 77 -19.45 -4.08 5.67
N TRP A 78 -18.75 -2.98 5.93
CA TRP A 78 -17.61 -3.02 6.85
C TRP A 78 -18.11 -3.58 8.19
N ARG A 79 -17.44 -4.62 8.67
CA ARG A 79 -17.71 -5.25 9.96
C ARG A 79 -16.44 -5.15 10.77
N ASP A 80 -16.58 -4.84 12.05
CA ASP A 80 -15.45 -5.00 12.96
C ASP A 80 -15.01 -6.45 12.90
N VAL A 81 -13.73 -6.65 12.62
CA VAL A 81 -13.10 -7.97 12.63
C VAL A 81 -13.26 -8.52 14.04
N GLY A 82 -14.01 -9.61 14.19
CA GLY A 82 -14.28 -10.19 15.50
C GLY A 82 -12.98 -10.64 16.16
N MET A 83 -12.92 -10.63 17.51
CA MET A 83 -11.76 -11.19 18.22
C MET A 83 -11.46 -12.62 17.73
N GLY A 84 -10.29 -12.80 17.11
CA GLY A 84 -9.80 -14.10 16.66
C GLY A 84 -9.85 -14.36 15.15
N GLU A 85 -10.44 -13.47 14.35
CA GLU A 85 -10.43 -13.60 12.90
C GLU A 85 -9.11 -13.08 12.32
N GLN A 86 -8.35 -13.97 11.69
CA GLN A 86 -7.05 -13.68 11.08
C GLN A 86 -7.26 -13.23 9.64
N THR A 87 -6.66 -12.10 9.29
CA THR A 87 -6.71 -11.47 7.98
C THR A 87 -5.32 -11.03 7.57
N LEU A 88 -5.12 -10.73 6.28
CA LEU A 88 -3.84 -10.21 5.81
C LEU A 88 -3.41 -8.93 6.54
N ALA A 89 -4.36 -8.13 7.03
CA ALA A 89 -4.07 -6.91 7.76
C ALA A 89 -3.35 -7.13 9.10
N ASN A 90 -3.38 -8.34 9.66
CA ASN A 90 -2.71 -8.64 10.93
C ASN A 90 -1.18 -8.71 10.80
N ASP A 91 -0.66 -8.86 9.59
CA ASP A 91 0.78 -8.97 9.32
C ASP A 91 1.44 -7.61 9.00
N TYR A 92 0.67 -6.51 9.00
CA TYR A 92 1.15 -5.17 8.62
C TYR A 92 0.81 -4.12 9.66
N ASP A 93 1.72 -3.16 9.86
CA ASP A 93 1.55 -2.08 10.84
C ASP A 93 0.60 -0.97 10.39
N TYR A 94 0.45 -0.79 9.07
CA TYR A 94 -0.35 0.29 8.49
C TYR A 94 -1.11 -0.20 7.26
N VAL A 95 -2.44 -0.10 7.29
CA VAL A 95 -3.32 -0.59 6.23
C VAL A 95 -4.17 0.55 5.67
N CYS A 96 -4.23 0.64 4.35
CA CYS A 96 -5.06 1.58 3.63
C CYS A 96 -5.98 0.84 2.65
N HIS A 97 -7.18 1.38 2.43
CA HIS A 97 -8.09 0.92 1.38
C HIS A 97 -8.30 2.03 0.35
N GLY A 98 -8.18 1.70 -0.93
CA GLY A 98 -8.26 2.67 -2.02
C GLY A 98 -8.77 2.07 -3.33
N LYS A 99 -8.89 2.91 -4.35
CA LYS A 99 -9.31 2.51 -5.70
C LYS A 99 -8.32 3.04 -6.74
N VAL A 100 -7.93 2.20 -7.68
CA VAL A 100 -7.15 2.63 -8.86
C VAL A 100 -8.04 3.56 -9.69
N TYR A 101 -7.61 4.82 -9.84
CA TYR A 101 -8.39 5.85 -10.54
C TYR A 101 -7.89 6.10 -11.97
N ARG A 102 -6.61 5.81 -12.23
CA ARG A 102 -5.95 6.07 -13.50
C ARG A 102 -4.80 5.09 -13.69
N PHE A 103 -4.62 4.65 -14.93
CA PHE A 103 -3.45 3.94 -15.40
C PHE A 103 -2.84 4.76 -16.54
N GLU A 104 -1.53 4.96 -16.50
CA GLU A 104 -0.77 5.61 -17.55
C GLU A 104 0.19 4.58 -18.13
N GLU A 105 0.09 4.31 -19.44
CA GLU A 105 1.12 3.52 -20.11
C GLU A 105 2.41 4.33 -20.16
N ALA A 106 3.54 3.72 -19.75
CA ALA A 106 4.84 4.33 -19.94
C ALA A 106 5.04 4.57 -21.43
N ALA A 107 5.32 5.82 -21.82
CA ALA A 107 5.81 6.08 -23.16
C ALA A 107 7.14 5.34 -23.30
N THR A 108 7.14 4.23 -24.04
CA THR A 108 8.38 3.66 -24.56
C THR A 108 9.12 4.82 -25.20
N ALA A 109 10.31 5.13 -24.70
CA ALA A 109 11.21 6.07 -25.34
C ALA A 109 11.60 5.45 -26.69
N GLY A 110 10.71 5.58 -27.67
CA GLY A 110 11.00 5.29 -29.05
C GLY A 110 12.09 6.25 -29.48
N ASN A 111 13.20 5.69 -29.97
CA ASN A 111 14.22 6.39 -30.73
C ASN A 111 13.65 7.63 -31.44
N MET A 112 14.07 8.82 -30.98
CA MET A 112 14.22 9.98 -31.86
C MET A 112 15.69 10.07 -32.26
#